data_AF-X1LUW1-F1
#
_entry.id   AF-X1LUW1-F1
#
_cell.length_a   1.000
_cell.length_b   1.000
_cell.length_c   1.000
_cell.angle_alpha   90.00
_cell.angle_beta   90.00
_cell.angle_gamma   90.00
#
_symmetry.space_group_name_H-M   'P 1'
#
loop_
_entity.id
_entity.type
_entity.pdbx_description
1 polymer ?
#
loop_
_entity_poly.entity_id
_entity_poly.type
_entity_poly.pdbx_seq_one_letter_code
_entity_poly.pdbx_strand_id
1 'polypeptide(L)'
;MRISKLFGKTQREVPAEADTVSHQLLLKAGMIHQVAAGVYSYLPLAWRVLKKIENIIRDEMDKAGGQELMMPALQPLELWQETGRDLAFGKGLFTLTDRRERKLCLGPTHEEVIAKMVRYNVQSYRDLPLLVYHIQTKFRDEPRPRAGLLRVREFTMKDLYSFDTDEEGLDQSYNKMLQAYRNIYARCGLPTICV
;
A
#
# COMPACT_ATOMS: atom_id res chain seq x y z
N MET A 1 -4.28 17.97 -22.28
CA MET A 1 -3.46 18.87 -21.43
C MET A 1 -2.27 19.33 -22.25
N ARG A 2 -2.01 20.65 -22.33
CA ARG A 2 -0.84 21.20 -23.07
C ARG A 2 0.39 21.17 -22.17
N ILE A 3 1.57 20.82 -22.71
CA ILE A 3 2.84 20.78 -21.94
C ILE A 3 3.16 22.14 -21.31
N SER A 4 2.84 23.25 -21.99
CA SER A 4 3.07 24.60 -21.45
C SER A 4 2.32 24.91 -20.15
N LYS A 5 1.30 24.13 -19.80
CA LYS A 5 0.51 24.27 -18.56
C LYS A 5 0.79 23.15 -17.54
N LEU A 6 1.73 22.24 -17.83
CA LEU A 6 2.07 21.14 -16.93
C LEU A 6 2.86 21.67 -15.72
N PHE A 7 2.43 21.32 -14.51
CA PHE A 7 3.23 21.51 -13.30
C PHE A 7 4.27 20.40 -13.22
N GLY A 8 5.52 20.74 -13.51
CA GLY A 8 6.62 19.79 -13.65
C GLY A 8 7.47 20.12 -14.88
N LYS A 9 8.79 19.99 -14.74
CA LYS A 9 9.77 20.22 -15.80
C LYS A 9 10.68 19.03 -15.90
N THR A 10 11.08 18.69 -17.11
CA THR A 10 12.13 17.70 -17.34
C THR A 10 13.47 18.29 -16.90
N GLN A 11 14.33 17.46 -16.31
CA GLN A 11 15.69 17.84 -15.95
C GLN A 11 16.66 17.40 -17.05
N ARG A 12 17.70 18.20 -17.31
CA ARG A 12 18.73 17.84 -18.29
C ARG A 12 19.69 16.81 -17.71
N GLU A 13 20.12 17.06 -16.48
CA GLU A 13 21.05 16.25 -15.72
C GLU A 13 20.30 15.37 -14.72
N VAL A 14 20.89 14.22 -14.42
CA VAL A 14 20.37 13.30 -13.42
C VAL A 14 21.00 13.66 -12.09
N PRO A 15 20.20 13.82 -11.01
CA PRO A 15 20.77 14.11 -9.70
C PRO A 15 21.70 12.98 -9.23
N ALA A 16 22.85 13.34 -8.64
CA ALA A 16 23.90 12.39 -8.27
C ALA A 16 23.47 11.38 -7.20
N GLU A 17 22.45 11.74 -6.41
CA GLU A 17 21.85 10.93 -5.35
C GLU A 17 20.94 9.79 -5.86
N ALA A 18 20.73 9.67 -7.17
CA ALA A 18 19.85 8.66 -7.75
C ALA A 18 20.62 7.43 -8.25
N ASP A 19 20.70 6.39 -7.42
CA ASP A 19 21.48 5.17 -7.73
C ASP A 19 20.86 4.24 -8.79
N THR A 20 19.53 4.20 -8.92
CA THR A 20 18.83 3.25 -9.82
C THR A 20 18.25 3.93 -11.04
N VAL A 21 18.29 3.25 -12.19
CA VAL A 21 17.79 3.78 -13.48
C VAL A 21 16.33 4.25 -13.38
N SER A 22 15.46 3.51 -12.68
CA SER A 22 14.07 3.91 -12.47
C SER A 22 13.96 5.22 -11.68
N HIS A 23 14.75 5.38 -10.62
CA HIS A 23 14.78 6.61 -9.82
C HIS A 23 15.25 7.81 -10.66
N GLN A 24 16.35 7.63 -11.40
CA GLN A 24 16.92 8.64 -12.29
C GLN A 24 15.90 9.10 -13.34
N LEU A 25 15.21 8.16 -14.00
CA LEU A 25 14.22 8.47 -15.03
C LEU A 25 12.99 9.19 -14.46
N LEU A 26 12.49 8.78 -13.29
CA LEU A 26 11.36 9.44 -12.64
C LEU A 26 11.68 10.89 -12.26
N LEU A 27 12.89 11.16 -11.77
CA LEU A 27 13.35 12.53 -11.50
C LEU A 27 13.51 13.32 -12.79
N LYS A 28 14.19 12.75 -13.80
CA LYS A 28 14.46 13.41 -15.07
C LYS A 28 13.19 13.77 -15.84
N ALA A 29 12.16 12.92 -15.76
CA ALA A 29 10.87 13.15 -16.38
C ALA A 29 9.99 14.14 -15.61
N GLY A 30 10.43 14.63 -14.44
CA GLY A 30 9.61 15.48 -13.57
C GLY A 30 8.37 14.76 -13.06
N MET A 31 8.51 13.47 -12.71
CA MET A 31 7.41 12.62 -12.24
C MET A 31 7.33 12.58 -10.71
N ILE A 32 8.45 12.68 -10.00
CA ILE A 32 8.48 12.66 -8.54
C ILE A 32 9.34 13.80 -7.99
N HIS A 33 9.08 14.18 -6.75
CA HIS A 33 9.90 15.12 -5.99
C HIS A 33 10.09 14.62 -4.57
N GLN A 34 11.34 14.54 -4.10
CA GLN A 34 11.62 14.06 -2.75
C GLN A 34 11.42 15.19 -1.73
N VAL A 35 10.52 14.97 -0.77
CA VAL A 35 10.22 15.93 0.31
C VAL A 35 11.08 15.67 1.54
N ALA A 36 11.34 14.40 1.83
CA ALA A 36 12.27 13.96 2.88
C ALA A 36 12.89 12.61 2.49
N ALA A 37 13.86 12.11 3.26
CA ALA A 37 14.42 10.77 3.04
C ALA A 37 13.29 9.72 2.96
N GLY A 38 13.14 9.05 1.82
CA GLY A 38 12.07 8.07 1.60
C GLY A 38 10.64 8.61 1.60
N VAL A 39 10.41 9.91 1.37
CA VAL A 39 9.08 10.51 1.29
C VAL A 39 9.00 11.35 0.02
N TYR A 40 8.05 11.02 -0.86
CA TYR A 40 7.97 11.59 -2.21
C TYR A 40 6.60 12.18 -2.50
N SER A 41 6.60 13.33 -3.17
CA SER A 41 5.44 13.88 -3.85
C SER A 41 5.35 13.33 -5.27
N TYR A 42 4.18 12.84 -5.66
CA TYR A 42 3.89 12.41 -7.03
C TYR A 42 3.40 13.60 -7.86
N LEU A 43 4.20 14.00 -8.85
CA LEU A 43 3.85 15.08 -9.77
C LEU A 43 2.77 14.62 -10.77
N PRO A 44 2.11 15.53 -11.52
CA PRO A 44 0.92 15.20 -12.32
C PRO A 44 1.09 14.02 -13.30
N LEU A 45 2.29 13.82 -13.85
CA LEU A 45 2.56 12.67 -14.73
C LEU A 45 2.63 11.35 -13.95
N ALA A 46 3.33 11.30 -12.82
CA ALA A 46 3.32 10.12 -11.94
C ALA A 46 1.92 9.83 -11.41
N TRP A 47 1.20 10.87 -10.99
CA TRP A 47 -0.15 10.70 -10.44
C TRP A 47 -1.11 10.05 -11.43
N ARG A 48 -1.03 10.41 -12.72
CA ARG A 48 -1.82 9.75 -13.79
C ARG A 48 -1.44 8.29 -13.97
N VAL A 49 -0.16 7.94 -13.85
CA VAL A 49 0.31 6.55 -13.97
C VAL A 49 -0.14 5.73 -12.76
N LEU A 50 0.02 6.27 -11.54
CA LEU A 50 -0.47 5.63 -10.31
C LEU A 50 -1.97 5.34 -10.40
N LYS A 51 -2.79 6.30 -10.82
CA LYS A 51 -4.24 6.08 -11.01
C LYS A 51 -4.55 4.98 -12.02
N LYS A 52 -3.76 4.84 -13.08
CA LYS A 52 -3.92 3.73 -14.04
C LYS A 52 -3.60 2.37 -13.41
N ILE A 53 -2.51 2.31 -12.64
CA ILE A 53 -2.12 1.10 -11.90
C ILE A 53 -3.18 0.74 -10.87
N GLU A 54 -3.62 1.69 -10.04
CA GLU A 54 -4.69 1.49 -9.05
C GLU A 54 -5.97 0.96 -9.69
N ASN A 55 -6.35 1.48 -10.87
CA ASN A 55 -7.54 1.01 -11.58
C ASN A 55 -7.40 -0.42 -12.12
N ILE A 56 -6.22 -0.83 -12.58
CA ILE A 56 -5.96 -2.23 -12.97
C ILE A 56 -6.10 -3.13 -11.74
N ILE A 57 -5.50 -2.73 -10.62
CA ILE A 57 -5.56 -3.49 -9.37
C ILE A 57 -7.01 -3.63 -8.91
N ARG A 58 -7.75 -2.52 -8.82
CA ARG A 58 -9.17 -2.49 -8.43
C ARG A 58 -10.01 -3.43 -9.30
N ASP A 59 -9.89 -3.32 -10.62
CA ASP A 59 -10.64 -4.16 -11.55
C ASP A 59 -10.38 -5.66 -11.35
N GLU A 60 -9.14 -6.09 -11.10
CA GLU A 60 -8.85 -7.51 -10.82
C GLU A 60 -9.26 -7.95 -9.41
N MET A 61 -9.20 -7.06 -8.41
CA MET A 61 -9.69 -7.37 -7.05
C MET A 61 -11.22 -7.51 -7.03
N ASP A 62 -11.94 -6.59 -7.67
CA ASP A 62 -13.40 -6.62 -7.78
C ASP A 62 -13.87 -7.89 -8.53
N LYS A 63 -13.21 -8.25 -9.64
CA LYS A 63 -13.48 -9.50 -10.37
C LYS A 63 -13.28 -10.75 -9.53
N ALA A 64 -12.34 -10.73 -8.59
CA ALA A 64 -12.10 -11.83 -7.66
C ALA A 64 -13.14 -11.89 -6.51
N GLY A 65 -14.07 -10.94 -6.45
CA GLY A 65 -15.09 -10.81 -5.40
C GLY A 65 -14.65 -9.95 -4.21
N GLY A 66 -13.56 -9.19 -4.36
CA GLY A 66 -13.09 -8.25 -3.35
C GLY A 66 -14.03 -7.06 -3.20
N GLN A 67 -14.20 -6.59 -1.97
CA GLN A 67 -14.97 -5.39 -1.64
C GLN A 67 -14.01 -4.29 -1.19
N GLU A 68 -13.96 -3.18 -1.93
CA GLU A 68 -13.12 -2.05 -1.57
C GLU A 68 -13.75 -1.22 -0.44
N LEU A 69 -12.94 -0.88 0.56
CA LEU A 69 -13.27 0.09 1.59
C LEU A 69 -12.08 1.05 1.83
N MET A 70 -12.17 1.89 2.85
CA MET A 70 -11.06 2.74 3.29
C MET A 70 -10.90 2.65 4.80
N MET A 71 -9.67 2.35 5.25
CA MET A 71 -9.32 2.29 6.68
C MET A 71 -8.38 3.43 7.02
N PRO A 72 -8.40 3.96 8.26
CA PRO A 72 -7.55 5.08 8.64
C PRO A 72 -6.07 4.69 8.65
N ALA A 73 -5.21 5.64 8.26
CA ALA A 73 -3.76 5.52 8.45
C ALA A 73 -3.38 5.62 9.93
N LEU A 74 -4.09 6.47 10.68
CA LEU A 74 -3.86 6.68 12.09
C LEU A 74 -4.63 5.64 12.90
N GLN A 75 -3.92 4.81 13.67
CA GLN A 75 -4.48 3.67 14.37
C GLN A 75 -4.19 3.79 15.88
N PRO A 76 -5.10 3.33 16.77
CA PRO A 76 -4.79 3.21 18.19
C PRO A 76 -3.68 2.18 18.42
N LEU A 77 -2.66 2.54 19.20
CA LEU A 77 -1.54 1.62 19.49
C LEU A 77 -2.02 0.38 20.27
N GLU A 78 -3.08 0.52 21.06
CA GLU A 78 -3.71 -0.57 21.81
C GLU A 78 -4.04 -1.78 20.93
N LEU A 79 -4.51 -1.57 19.69
CA LEU A 79 -4.82 -2.67 18.77
C LEU A 79 -3.59 -3.52 18.44
N TRP A 80 -2.42 -2.88 18.33
CA TRP A 80 -1.15 -3.54 18.04
C TRP A 80 -0.58 -4.25 19.28
N GLN A 81 -0.90 -3.73 20.47
CA GLN A 81 -0.53 -4.35 21.74
C GLN A 81 -1.33 -5.63 21.99
N GLU A 82 -2.61 -5.66 21.60
CA GLU A 82 -3.45 -6.88 21.67
C GLU A 82 -2.83 -8.06 20.90
N THR A 83 -2.14 -7.81 19.79
CA THR A 83 -1.47 -8.83 18.97
C THR A 83 0.02 -8.98 19.28
N GLY A 84 0.58 -8.14 20.16
CA GLY A 84 2.02 -8.03 20.45
C GLY A 84 2.86 -7.55 19.26
N ARG A 85 2.23 -7.07 18.19
CA ARG A 85 2.92 -6.63 16.97
C ARG A 85 3.56 -5.26 17.11
N ASP A 86 3.18 -4.46 18.09
CA ASP A 86 3.89 -3.21 18.43
C ASP A 86 5.37 -3.48 18.76
N LEU A 87 5.63 -4.47 19.63
CA LEU A 87 6.98 -4.89 19.99
C LEU A 87 7.68 -5.62 18.85
N ALA A 88 6.96 -6.49 18.12
CA ALA A 88 7.53 -7.26 17.02
C ALA A 88 7.96 -6.37 15.83
N PHE A 89 7.20 -5.32 15.52
CA PHE A 89 7.62 -4.32 14.52
C PHE A 89 8.77 -3.44 15.02
N GLY A 90 8.81 -3.18 16.33
CA GLY A 90 9.84 -2.39 16.98
C GLY A 90 10.00 -1.01 16.36
N LYS A 91 11.25 -0.62 16.06
CA LYS A 91 11.59 0.72 15.56
C LYS A 91 11.05 1.04 14.16
N GLY A 92 10.55 0.04 13.42
CA GLY A 92 9.94 0.27 12.11
C GLY A 92 8.52 0.84 12.19
N LEU A 93 7.90 0.83 13.38
CA LEU A 93 6.56 1.38 13.60
C LEU A 93 6.65 2.85 14.02
N PHE A 94 6.07 3.74 13.21
CA PHE A 94 5.86 5.12 13.62
C PHE A 94 4.84 5.17 14.75
N THR A 95 5.25 5.72 15.89
CA THR A 95 4.37 5.97 17.04
C THR A 95 4.29 7.46 17.32
N LEU A 96 3.14 7.90 17.82
CA LEU A 96 2.89 9.28 18.19
C LEU A 96 1.95 9.35 19.39
N THR A 97 2.00 10.48 20.09
CA THR A 97 1.10 10.77 21.21
C THR A 97 0.27 11.99 20.83
N ASP A 98 -1.06 11.89 20.92
CA ASP A 98 -1.93 13.02 20.62
C ASP A 98 -2.01 14.03 21.78
N ARG A 99 -2.72 15.15 21.58
CA ARG A 99 -2.87 16.21 22.59
C ARG A 99 -3.59 15.77 23.88
N ARG A 100 -4.20 14.58 23.89
CA ARG A 100 -4.89 13.98 25.04
C ARG A 100 -4.11 12.79 25.60
N GLU A 101 -2.80 12.72 25.30
CA GLU A 101 -1.89 11.67 25.75
C GLU A 101 -2.25 10.26 25.25
N ARG A 102 -3.03 10.14 24.18
CA ARG A 102 -3.36 8.83 23.58
C ARG A 102 -2.20 8.36 22.72
N LYS A 103 -1.79 7.10 22.90
CA LYS A 103 -0.77 6.45 22.08
C LYS A 103 -1.40 5.94 20.79
N LEU A 104 -0.82 6.38 19.67
CA LEU A 104 -1.26 6.05 18.32
C LEU A 104 -0.05 5.56 17.51
N CYS A 105 -0.34 4.94 16.37
CA CYS A 105 0.65 4.64 15.36
C CYS A 105 0.14 5.02 13.97
N LEU A 106 1.08 5.20 13.03
CA LEU A 106 0.76 5.26 11.61
C LEU A 106 0.86 3.85 11.05
N GLY A 107 -0.22 3.34 10.47
CA GLY A 107 -0.36 1.96 10.01
C GLY A 107 0.69 1.57 8.97
N PRO A 108 1.60 0.62 9.28
CA PRO A 108 2.46 -0.01 8.28
C PRO A 108 1.74 -1.11 7.48
N THR A 109 0.57 -1.54 7.99
CA THR A 109 -0.42 -2.51 7.48
C THR A 109 -1.68 -2.42 8.38
N HIS A 110 -2.69 -3.25 8.15
CA HIS A 110 -4.04 -3.11 8.72
C HIS A 110 -4.67 -4.41 9.26
N GLU A 111 -3.92 -5.49 9.51
CA GLU A 111 -4.51 -6.77 10.00
C GLU A 111 -5.34 -6.58 11.29
N GLU A 112 -4.84 -5.81 12.27
CA GLU A 112 -5.53 -5.54 13.53
C GLU A 112 -6.84 -4.79 13.34
N VAL A 113 -6.81 -3.77 12.46
CA VAL A 113 -7.95 -2.90 12.21
C VAL A 113 -9.07 -3.69 11.55
N ILE A 114 -8.74 -4.45 10.51
CA ILE A 114 -9.73 -5.24 9.79
C ILE A 114 -10.25 -6.40 10.63
N ALA A 115 -9.40 -7.08 11.41
CA ALA A 115 -9.84 -8.15 12.31
C ALA A 115 -10.84 -7.62 13.35
N LYS A 116 -10.58 -6.43 13.92
CA LYS A 116 -11.51 -5.77 14.83
C LYS A 116 -12.83 -5.44 14.13
N MET A 117 -12.79 -4.89 12.92
CA MET A 117 -14.00 -4.58 12.15
C MET A 117 -14.81 -5.83 11.81
N VAL A 118 -14.16 -6.91 11.37
CA VAL A 118 -14.82 -8.18 11.04
C VAL A 118 -15.46 -8.80 12.26
N ARG A 119 -14.79 -8.81 13.41
CA ARG A 119 -15.37 -9.29 14.68
C ARG A 119 -16.70 -8.62 15.03
N TYR A 120 -16.89 -7.35 14.67
CA TYR A 120 -18.16 -6.65 14.91
C TYR A 120 -19.22 -6.95 13.85
N ASN A 121 -18.83 -7.16 12.59
CA ASN A 121 -19.77 -7.22 11.47
C ASN A 121 -20.12 -8.65 11.01
N VAL A 122 -19.25 -9.62 11.24
CA VAL A 122 -19.46 -11.04 10.90
C VAL A 122 -19.92 -11.77 12.15
N GLN A 123 -21.14 -12.30 12.11
CA GLN A 123 -21.78 -12.96 13.26
C GLN A 123 -22.14 -14.42 12.97
N SER A 124 -22.07 -14.86 11.72
CA SER A 124 -22.36 -16.23 11.29
C SER A 124 -21.37 -16.72 10.24
N TYR A 125 -21.17 -18.04 10.18
CA TYR A 125 -20.46 -18.69 9.08
C TYR A 125 -21.09 -18.37 7.71
N ARG A 126 -22.38 -18.02 7.68
CA ARG A 126 -23.12 -17.65 6.47
C ARG A 126 -22.70 -16.31 5.87
N ASP A 127 -22.01 -15.48 6.65
CA ASP A 127 -21.46 -14.21 6.19
C ASP A 127 -20.10 -14.39 5.48
N LEU A 128 -19.56 -15.63 5.46
CA LEU A 128 -18.28 -16.01 4.88
C LEU A 128 -18.48 -16.88 3.61
N PRO A 129 -17.55 -16.85 2.64
CA PRO A 129 -16.26 -16.15 2.66
C PRO A 129 -16.38 -14.65 2.39
N LEU A 130 -15.43 -13.88 2.94
CA LEU A 130 -15.38 -12.43 2.79
C LEU A 130 -14.00 -12.00 2.30
N LEU A 131 -13.95 -11.21 1.22
CA LEU A 131 -12.74 -10.61 0.68
C LEU A 131 -12.86 -9.09 0.76
N VAL A 132 -12.01 -8.45 1.55
CA VAL A 132 -12.09 -6.99 1.78
C VAL A 132 -10.74 -6.36 1.58
N TYR A 133 -10.67 -5.24 0.86
CA TYR A 133 -9.40 -4.59 0.57
C TYR A 133 -9.49 -3.08 0.58
N HIS A 134 -8.35 -2.42 0.58
CA HIS A 134 -8.26 -1.00 0.27
C HIS A 134 -6.99 -0.66 -0.50
N ILE A 135 -6.94 0.53 -1.09
CA ILE A 135 -5.72 1.10 -1.66
C ILE A 135 -5.39 2.37 -0.88
N GLN A 136 -4.37 2.31 -0.03
CA GLN A 136 -4.16 3.31 1.02
C GLN A 136 -2.67 3.51 1.36
N THR A 137 -2.32 4.71 1.85
CA THR A 137 -0.95 5.09 2.22
C THR A 137 -0.49 4.48 3.54
N LYS A 138 0.60 3.70 3.48
CA LYS A 138 1.27 3.05 4.60
C LYS A 138 2.51 3.81 5.03
N PHE A 139 2.89 3.62 6.29
CA PHE A 139 4.05 4.25 6.90
C PHE A 139 4.95 3.19 7.55
N ARG A 140 6.24 3.16 7.19
CA ARG A 140 7.25 2.29 7.81
C ARG A 140 8.51 3.11 8.04
N ASP A 141 9.03 3.15 9.26
CA ASP A 141 10.25 3.91 9.56
C ASP A 141 11.49 3.14 9.09
N GLU A 142 11.63 3.06 7.78
CA GLU A 142 12.73 2.39 7.11
C GLU A 142 14.05 3.12 7.44
N PRO A 143 15.00 2.47 8.12
CA PRO A 143 16.25 3.13 8.56
C PRO A 143 17.13 3.58 7.40
N ARG A 144 17.02 2.95 6.22
CA ARG A 144 17.81 3.30 5.02
C ARG A 144 16.95 3.32 3.76
N PRO A 145 16.10 4.36 3.57
CA PRO A 145 15.34 4.52 2.35
C PRO A 145 16.29 4.76 1.18
N ARG A 146 16.06 4.08 0.05
CA ARG A 146 16.98 4.12 -1.11
C ARG A 146 16.27 3.71 -2.40
N ALA A 147 16.92 3.97 -3.54
CA ALA A 147 16.45 3.55 -4.86
C ALA A 147 15.07 4.12 -5.27
N GLY A 148 14.82 5.39 -4.92
CA GLY A 148 13.59 6.09 -5.29
C GLY A 148 12.37 5.49 -4.61
N LEU A 149 11.35 5.14 -5.40
CA LEU A 149 10.09 4.58 -4.91
C LEU A 149 10.16 3.09 -4.50
N LEU A 150 11.32 2.43 -4.67
CA LEU A 150 11.46 0.99 -4.36
C LEU A 150 11.57 0.72 -2.86
N ARG A 151 12.16 1.63 -2.08
CA ARG A 151 12.33 1.49 -0.63
C ARG A 151 12.18 2.84 0.05
N VAL A 152 10.98 3.07 0.59
CA VAL A 152 10.52 4.37 1.10
C VAL A 152 9.88 4.22 2.49
N ARG A 153 9.59 5.34 3.14
CA ARG A 153 8.93 5.39 4.45
C ARG A 153 7.43 5.63 4.36
N GLU A 154 6.99 6.30 3.29
CA GLU A 154 5.58 6.53 2.98
C GLU A 154 5.29 6.00 1.57
N PHE A 155 4.31 5.10 1.43
CA PHE A 155 3.97 4.49 0.15
C PHE A 155 2.52 4.05 0.06
N THR A 156 1.98 3.99 -1.15
CA THR A 156 0.65 3.43 -1.40
C THR A 156 0.73 1.90 -1.50
N MET A 157 -0.18 1.22 -0.84
CA MET A 157 -0.31 -0.23 -0.90
C MET A 157 -1.76 -0.61 -1.16
N LYS A 158 -1.96 -1.67 -1.94
CA LYS A 158 -3.19 -2.44 -1.94
C LYS A 158 -3.01 -3.67 -1.07
N ASP A 159 -3.78 -3.76 -0.02
CA ASP A 159 -3.84 -4.86 0.94
C ASP A 159 -5.27 -5.39 1.00
N LEU A 160 -5.40 -6.71 0.84
CA LEU A 160 -6.66 -7.45 0.86
C LEU A 160 -6.55 -8.49 1.96
N TYR A 161 -7.65 -8.66 2.68
CA TYR A 161 -7.82 -9.57 3.79
C TYR A 161 -8.97 -10.52 3.48
N SER A 162 -8.71 -11.83 3.50
CA SER A 162 -9.73 -12.87 3.37
C SER A 162 -10.15 -13.39 4.75
N PHE A 163 -11.42 -13.72 4.88
CA PHE A 163 -11.97 -14.37 6.06
C PHE A 163 -12.81 -15.55 5.58
N ASP A 164 -12.50 -16.72 6.09
CA ASP A 164 -13.04 -18.00 5.61
C ASP A 164 -13.38 -18.87 6.83
N THR A 165 -14.28 -19.85 6.64
CA THR A 165 -14.75 -20.73 7.73
C THR A 165 -13.74 -21.77 8.17
N ASP A 166 -12.89 -22.19 7.24
CA ASP A 166 -11.95 -23.30 7.36
C ASP A 166 -10.78 -23.13 6.36
N GLU A 167 -9.84 -24.07 6.41
CA GLU A 167 -8.65 -24.08 5.57
C GLU A 167 -8.97 -24.28 4.08
N GLU A 168 -10.01 -25.04 3.74
CA GLU A 168 -10.40 -25.25 2.34
C GLU A 168 -10.94 -23.95 1.72
N GLY A 169 -11.75 -23.20 2.48
CA GLY A 169 -12.17 -21.85 2.10
C GLY A 169 -11.00 -20.89 1.94
N LEU A 170 -10.04 -20.92 2.89
CA LEU A 170 -8.81 -20.14 2.81
C LEU A 170 -8.02 -20.47 1.52
N ASP A 171 -7.86 -21.75 1.18
CA ASP A 171 -7.16 -22.17 -0.04
C ASP A 171 -7.85 -21.63 -1.30
N GLN A 172 -9.19 -21.63 -1.33
CA GLN A 172 -9.95 -21.04 -2.43
C GLN A 172 -9.72 -19.53 -2.53
N SER A 173 -9.80 -18.82 -1.41
CA SER A 173 -9.55 -17.37 -1.32
C SER A 173 -8.12 -17.01 -1.72
N TYR A 174 -7.13 -17.79 -1.28
CA TYR A 174 -5.73 -17.65 -1.65
C TYR A 174 -5.53 -17.85 -3.16
N ASN A 175 -6.10 -18.90 -3.74
CA ASN A 175 -6.00 -19.18 -5.18
C ASN A 175 -6.64 -18.09 -6.04
N LYS A 176 -7.77 -17.50 -5.60
CA LYS A 176 -8.36 -16.32 -6.25
C LYS A 176 -7.38 -15.16 -6.27
N MET A 177 -6.72 -14.87 -5.15
CA MET A 177 -5.73 -13.78 -5.07
C MET A 177 -4.49 -14.07 -5.91
N LEU A 178 -4.00 -15.30 -5.91
CA LEU A 178 -2.89 -15.71 -6.74
C LEU A 178 -3.18 -15.44 -8.23
N GLN A 179 -4.36 -15.82 -8.71
CA GLN A 179 -4.77 -15.56 -10.08
C GLN A 179 -4.93 -14.06 -10.36
N ALA A 180 -5.56 -13.31 -9.46
CA ALA A 180 -5.74 -11.87 -9.61
C ALA A 180 -4.38 -11.14 -9.69
N TYR A 181 -3.40 -11.53 -8.87
CA TYR A 181 -2.05 -10.96 -8.93
C TYR A 181 -1.35 -11.26 -10.26
N ARG A 182 -1.46 -12.50 -10.78
CA ARG A 182 -0.93 -12.85 -12.11
C ARG A 182 -1.53 -11.96 -13.19
N ASN A 183 -2.84 -11.74 -13.16
CA ASN A 183 -3.52 -10.87 -14.12
C ASN A 183 -3.06 -9.40 -13.99
N ILE A 184 -2.94 -8.87 -12.76
CA ILE A 184 -2.49 -7.50 -12.51
C ILE A 184 -1.11 -7.27 -13.13
N TYR A 185 -0.15 -8.14 -12.83
CA TYR A 185 1.22 -7.98 -13.35
C TYR A 185 1.28 -8.16 -14.87
N ALA A 186 0.53 -9.12 -15.43
CA ALA A 186 0.42 -9.30 -16.88
C ALA A 186 -0.16 -8.06 -17.57
N ARG A 187 -1.21 -7.45 -17.02
CA ARG A 187 -1.83 -6.21 -17.54
C ARG A 187 -0.92 -4.98 -17.40
N CYS A 188 -0.04 -4.98 -16.40
CA CYS A 188 1.03 -4.00 -16.26
C CYS A 188 2.24 -4.26 -17.16
N GLY A 189 2.26 -5.38 -17.91
CA GLY A 189 3.36 -5.76 -18.80
C GLY A 189 4.63 -6.15 -18.05
N LEU A 190 4.52 -6.65 -16.82
CA LEU A 190 5.67 -7.01 -15.98
C LEU A 190 5.92 -8.53 -15.99
N PRO A 191 7.15 -9.00 -16.28
CA PRO A 191 7.51 -10.39 -16.08
C PRO A 191 7.65 -10.67 -14.58
N THR A 192 6.93 -11.67 -14.09
CA THR A 192 6.92 -12.03 -12.66
C THR A 192 7.07 -13.52 -12.46
N ILE A 193 7.78 -13.89 -11.40
CA ILE A 193 7.87 -15.27 -10.92
C ILE A 193 7.09 -15.33 -9.61
N CYS A 194 6.22 -16.34 -9.48
CA CYS A 194 5.60 -16.66 -8.20
C CYS A 194 6.62 -17.44 -7.39
N VAL A 195 6.99 -16.91 -6.21
CA VAL A 195 7.94 -17.51 -5.27
C VAL A 195 7.17 -18.03 -4.07
#